data_AF-A0A9E3U8S9-F1
#
_entry.id   AF-A0A9E3U8S9-F1
#
_cell.length_a   1.000
_cell.length_b   1.000
_cell.length_c   1.000
_cell.angle_alpha   90.00
_cell.angle_beta   90.00
_cell.angle_gamma   90.00
#
_symmetry.space_group_name_H-M   'P 1'
#
loop_
_entity.id
_entity.type
_entity.pdbx_description
1 polymer ?
#
loop_
_entity_poly.entity_id
_entity_poly.type
_entity_poly.pdbx_seq_one_letter_code
_entity_poly.pdbx_strand_id
1 'polypeptide(L)'
;MRTKLWFVALLAPVAVSACSFDSDGGYRRRSDAEIVFAISQAKNADGKLTTSVGYELLDLGSKGWTARGVVTKDRSCWAEKLDDRLGQPKVEGGFATFEGGLLPQNGIAVVANRSEELTLDAPAWDVGGTALTFQARGFAMPDIPPTRLVVPSTTLAISQPAETGEIKVQPTPELEIAWTDADAKHSENVVAALQTTPADGSRGVELRCFFERRAGKGSFPKVIVDRFLSLAGDGEVKGTLSISTHRQLTIHADGGWKVYVVATVAQREQPFVMDR
;
A
#
# COMPACT_ATOMS: atom_id res chain seq x y z
N MET A 1 -71.18 14.59 29.09
CA MET A 1 -71.38 13.62 27.99
C MET A 1 -70.17 12.70 27.94
N ARG A 2 -70.40 11.39 28.04
CA ARG A 2 -69.39 10.31 27.97
C ARG A 2 -69.06 9.97 26.52
N THR A 3 -67.97 9.20 26.36
CA THR A 3 -67.47 8.39 25.21
C THR A 3 -66.37 9.06 24.37
N LYS A 4 -65.27 8.41 23.96
CA LYS A 4 -64.78 7.01 24.07
C LYS A 4 -63.25 7.04 23.80
N LEU A 5 -62.49 6.15 24.45
CA LEU A 5 -61.10 5.81 24.08
C LEU A 5 -61.05 5.13 22.71
N TRP A 6 -60.01 5.42 21.92
CA TRP A 6 -59.35 4.46 21.03
C TRP A 6 -57.82 4.68 21.08
N PHE A 7 -57.09 3.60 21.34
CA PHE A 7 -55.65 3.45 21.14
C PHE A 7 -55.41 2.91 19.72
N VAL A 8 -54.50 3.52 18.95
CA VAL A 8 -53.65 2.83 17.95
C VAL A 8 -52.31 3.58 17.89
N ALA A 9 -51.24 2.81 17.77
CA ALA A 9 -49.86 3.21 17.94
C ALA A 9 -49.09 3.45 16.62
N LEU A 10 -47.83 3.88 16.79
CA LEU A 10 -46.64 3.69 15.96
C LEU A 10 -46.19 4.76 14.92
N LEU A 11 -44.88 5.03 15.04
CA LEU A 11 -43.86 5.40 14.04
C LEU A 11 -43.57 6.89 13.76
N ALA A 12 -42.39 7.32 14.24
CA ALA A 12 -41.57 8.38 13.64
C ALA A 12 -40.91 7.86 12.34
N PRO A 13 -40.48 8.73 11.40
CA PRO A 13 -39.11 9.27 11.53
C PRO A 13 -38.89 10.72 11.05
N VAL A 14 -37.97 11.38 11.78
CA VAL A 14 -36.85 12.23 11.34
C VAL A 14 -36.70 12.48 9.83
N ALA A 15 -36.88 13.74 9.39
CA ALA A 15 -36.41 14.22 8.10
C ALA A 15 -35.07 14.95 8.28
N VAL A 16 -34.03 14.37 7.71
CA VAL A 16 -32.66 14.89 7.67
C VAL A 16 -32.54 15.89 6.52
N SER A 17 -32.00 17.06 6.82
CA SER A 17 -31.55 18.07 5.86
C SER A 17 -30.44 17.51 4.98
N ALA A 18 -30.73 17.31 3.69
CA ALA A 18 -29.73 17.02 2.67
C ALA A 18 -29.00 18.33 2.30
N CYS A 19 -27.70 18.39 2.62
CA CYS A 19 -26.81 19.40 2.09
C CYS A 19 -26.60 19.14 0.59
N SER A 20 -26.99 20.14 -0.21
CA SER A 20 -26.62 20.32 -1.60
C SER A 20 -25.10 20.48 -1.72
N PHE A 21 -24.47 19.65 -2.55
CA PHE A 21 -23.17 19.90 -3.15
C PHE A 21 -23.41 19.98 -4.67
N ASP A 22 -23.58 21.19 -5.17
CA ASP A 22 -23.49 21.52 -6.61
C ASP A 22 -22.29 22.49 -6.72
N SER A 23 -21.23 22.10 -7.42
CA SER A 23 -21.05 22.22 -8.86
C SER A 23 -20.18 23.43 -9.17
N ASP A 24 -18.87 23.21 -9.34
CA ASP A 24 -18.03 24.16 -10.05
C ASP A 24 -17.04 23.43 -10.98
N GLY A 25 -17.40 23.46 -12.27
CA GLY A 25 -16.52 23.87 -13.36
C GLY A 25 -15.18 23.18 -13.54
N GLY A 26 -15.18 22.02 -14.19
CA GLY A 26 -14.00 21.53 -14.89
C GLY A 26 -14.08 20.04 -15.15
N TYR A 27 -13.98 19.65 -16.42
CA TYR A 27 -13.83 18.27 -16.90
C TYR A 27 -12.85 17.43 -16.05
N ARG A 28 -13.30 16.83 -14.96
CA ARG A 28 -12.66 15.66 -14.35
C ARG A 28 -13.55 14.48 -14.71
N ARG A 29 -13.03 13.60 -15.58
CA ARG A 29 -13.55 12.25 -15.74
C ARG A 29 -13.78 11.70 -14.32
N ARG A 30 -14.97 11.12 -14.09
CA ARG A 30 -15.37 10.42 -12.86
C ARG A 30 -14.12 9.80 -12.22
N SER A 31 -13.78 10.22 -11.01
CA SER A 31 -12.72 9.59 -10.23
C SER A 31 -13.09 8.12 -10.08
N ASP A 32 -12.33 7.24 -10.71
CA ASP A 32 -12.45 5.80 -10.49
C ASP A 32 -12.20 5.58 -9.00
N ALA A 33 -13.13 4.94 -8.30
CA ALA A 33 -12.94 4.60 -6.90
C ALA A 33 -11.86 3.51 -6.83
N GLU A 34 -10.80 3.78 -6.07
CA GLU A 34 -9.60 2.95 -6.06
C GLU A 34 -9.36 2.36 -4.67
N ILE A 35 -9.03 1.07 -4.62
CA ILE A 35 -8.71 0.35 -3.40
C ILE A 35 -7.54 -0.60 -3.66
N VAL A 36 -6.65 -0.74 -2.69
CA VAL A 36 -5.56 -1.71 -2.70
C VAL A 36 -5.73 -2.71 -1.57
N PHE A 37 -5.43 -3.97 -1.87
CA PHE A 37 -5.24 -5.05 -0.91
C PHE A 37 -3.81 -5.56 -1.07
N ALA A 38 -3.09 -5.69 0.03
CA ALA A 38 -1.69 -6.08 0.00
C ALA A 38 -1.44 -7.31 0.89
N ILE A 39 -0.58 -8.18 0.40
CA ILE A 39 0.11 -9.21 1.19
C ILE A 39 1.61 -9.03 1.05
N SER A 40 2.32 -9.01 2.18
CA SER A 40 3.73 -8.65 2.22
C SER A 40 4.51 -9.66 3.05
N GLN A 41 5.72 -10.03 2.62
CA GLN A 41 6.66 -10.80 3.41
C GLN A 41 7.89 -9.96 3.75
N ALA A 42 8.31 -9.98 5.00
CA ALA A 42 9.52 -9.31 5.45
C ALA A 42 10.24 -10.14 6.54
N LYS A 43 11.55 -9.95 6.67
CA LYS A 43 12.29 -10.49 7.81
C LYS A 43 12.17 -9.51 8.97
N ASN A 44 11.74 -10.00 10.12
CA ASN A 44 11.75 -9.21 11.35
C ASN A 44 13.19 -9.04 11.88
N ALA A 45 13.34 -8.29 12.98
CA ALA A 45 14.63 -8.04 13.63
C ALA A 45 15.37 -9.34 14.04
N ASP A 46 14.64 -10.41 14.35
CA ASP A 46 15.18 -11.73 14.70
C ASP A 46 15.57 -12.57 13.47
N GLY A 47 15.41 -12.02 12.26
CA GLY A 47 15.67 -12.70 10.99
C GLY A 47 14.58 -13.68 10.57
N LYS A 48 13.47 -13.77 11.32
CA LYS A 48 12.33 -14.63 11.01
C LYS A 48 11.46 -13.98 9.94
N LEU A 49 11.02 -14.76 8.95
CA LEU A 49 10.05 -14.30 7.97
C LEU A 49 8.68 -14.15 8.62
N THR A 50 8.08 -12.99 8.38
CA THR A 50 6.73 -12.62 8.77
C THR A 50 5.93 -12.32 7.51
N THR A 51 4.63 -12.57 7.56
CA THR A 51 3.67 -12.17 6.53
C THR A 51 2.69 -11.18 7.14
N SER A 52 2.45 -10.06 6.48
CA SER A 52 1.39 -9.13 6.86
C SER A 52 0.39 -8.92 5.73
N VAL A 53 -0.85 -8.57 6.09
CA VAL A 53 -1.88 -8.19 5.12
C VAL A 53 -2.60 -6.92 5.53
N GLY A 54 -3.02 -6.14 4.54
CA GLY A 54 -3.78 -4.92 4.77
C GLY A 54 -4.54 -4.46 3.54
N TYR A 55 -5.30 -3.39 3.70
CA TYR A 55 -5.99 -2.72 2.61
C TYR A 55 -6.00 -1.22 2.83
N GLU A 56 -6.30 -0.48 1.75
CA GLU A 56 -6.37 0.98 1.76
C GLU A 56 -7.19 1.50 0.58
N LEU A 57 -7.99 2.56 0.76
CA LEU A 57 -8.62 3.27 -0.35
C LEU A 57 -7.66 4.35 -0.86
N LEU A 58 -7.50 4.44 -2.18
CA LEU A 58 -6.56 5.38 -2.81
C LEU A 58 -7.22 6.70 -3.20
N ASP A 59 -8.49 6.72 -3.63
CA ASP A 59 -9.28 7.96 -3.62
C ASP A 59 -10.81 7.83 -3.85
N LEU A 60 -11.54 8.81 -3.28
CA LEU A 60 -12.78 9.41 -3.84
C LEU A 60 -12.70 10.96 -3.90
N GLY A 61 -11.62 11.59 -3.45
CA GLY A 61 -11.35 13.03 -3.57
C GLY A 61 -10.29 13.58 -2.60
N SER A 62 -9.02 13.25 -2.82
CA SER A 62 -7.80 13.63 -2.08
C SER A 62 -7.86 13.49 -0.56
N LYS A 63 -7.10 12.55 0.02
CA LYS A 63 -6.42 12.66 1.35
C LYS A 63 -5.76 11.34 1.78
N GLY A 64 -4.47 11.20 1.43
CA GLY A 64 -3.37 10.97 2.37
C GLY A 64 -3.31 9.68 3.19
N TRP A 65 -3.40 8.51 2.55
CA TRP A 65 -2.58 7.34 2.92
C TRP A 65 -1.76 6.86 1.71
N THR A 66 -0.63 6.23 2.04
CA THR A 66 0.38 5.63 1.17
C THR A 66 -0.11 4.34 0.53
N ALA A 67 -0.52 4.40 -0.74
CA ALA A 67 -0.82 3.21 -1.54
C ALA A 67 0.29 2.19 -1.38
N ARG A 68 0.07 1.08 -0.66
CA ARG A 68 0.98 -0.08 -0.61
C ARG A 68 1.16 -0.63 -2.02
N GLY A 69 2.12 -0.10 -2.78
CA GLY A 69 2.59 -0.70 -4.02
C GLY A 69 1.64 -0.60 -5.22
N VAL A 70 1.18 0.59 -5.61
CA VAL A 70 0.58 0.73 -6.96
C VAL A 70 1.57 1.32 -7.95
N VAL A 71 1.79 0.62 -9.05
CA VAL A 71 2.49 1.13 -10.24
C VAL A 71 1.46 1.56 -11.26
N THR A 72 1.45 2.84 -11.60
CA THR A 72 0.67 3.37 -12.73
C THR A 72 1.60 3.66 -13.90
N LYS A 73 1.07 3.70 -15.13
CA LYS A 73 1.86 3.98 -16.33
C LYS A 73 2.50 5.38 -16.32
N ASP A 74 1.96 6.30 -15.53
CA ASP A 74 2.31 7.72 -15.58
C ASP A 74 3.30 8.14 -14.48
N ARG A 75 3.60 7.28 -13.50
CA ARG A 75 4.48 7.61 -12.37
C ARG A 75 5.36 6.43 -11.96
N SER A 76 6.67 6.59 -12.08
CA SER A 76 7.67 5.66 -11.54
C SER A 76 8.13 6.02 -10.13
N CYS A 77 8.00 7.30 -9.72
CA CYS A 77 8.49 7.79 -8.43
C CYS A 77 7.55 8.85 -7.82
N TRP A 78 7.42 8.87 -6.49
CA TRP A 78 6.73 9.94 -5.76
C TRP A 78 7.31 10.14 -4.35
N ALA A 79 7.03 11.30 -3.77
CA ALA A 79 7.35 11.62 -2.38
C ALA A 79 6.15 12.29 -1.70
N GLU A 80 5.78 11.80 -0.52
CA GLU A 80 4.61 12.26 0.24
C GLU A 80 4.82 12.25 1.75
N LYS A 81 4.13 13.18 2.43
CA LYS A 81 4.06 13.20 3.89
C LYS A 81 2.97 12.26 4.34
N LEU A 82 3.30 11.35 5.24
CA LEU A 82 2.37 10.42 5.84
C LEU A 82 1.48 11.18 6.84
N ASP A 83 0.14 11.02 6.77
CA ASP A 83 -0.80 11.75 7.63
C ASP A 83 -1.56 10.77 8.57
N ASP A 84 -1.41 10.98 9.87
CA ASP A 84 -2.03 10.17 10.92
C ASP A 84 -3.54 10.40 11.07
N ARG A 85 -4.08 11.51 10.54
CA ARG A 85 -5.50 11.85 10.66
C ARG A 85 -6.38 11.05 9.70
N LEU A 86 -5.76 10.35 8.76
CA LEU A 86 -6.42 9.69 7.64
C LEU A 86 -6.29 8.18 7.78
N GLY A 87 -6.57 7.62 8.96
CA GLY A 87 -6.51 6.16 9.19
C GLY A 87 -7.33 5.34 8.17
N GLN A 88 -7.19 4.00 8.22
CA GLN A 88 -7.93 3.08 7.34
C GLN A 88 -9.38 3.57 7.18
N PRO A 89 -9.85 3.81 5.95
CA PRO A 89 -11.15 4.38 5.72
C PRO A 89 -12.19 3.50 6.40
N LYS A 90 -13.04 4.14 7.21
CA LYS A 90 -14.16 3.46 7.86
C LYS A 90 -15.16 3.07 6.78
N VAL A 91 -15.14 1.81 6.37
CA VAL A 91 -16.13 1.24 5.44
C VAL A 91 -17.21 0.53 6.26
N GLU A 92 -18.40 0.33 5.69
CA GLU A 92 -19.55 -0.25 6.44
C GLU A 92 -19.27 -1.68 6.97
N GLY A 93 -18.37 -2.38 6.30
CA GLY A 93 -17.90 -3.72 6.59
C GLY A 93 -16.96 -4.14 5.47
N GLY A 94 -16.39 -5.35 5.54
CA GLY A 94 -15.54 -5.84 4.46
C GLY A 94 -14.65 -6.98 4.90
N PHE A 95 -14.54 -8.00 4.05
CA PHE A 95 -13.65 -9.13 4.24
C PHE A 95 -12.98 -9.47 2.92
N ALA A 96 -11.65 -9.43 2.89
CA ALA A 96 -10.86 -9.93 1.79
C ALA A 96 -9.95 -11.05 2.27
N THR A 97 -9.68 -12.03 1.42
CA THR A 97 -8.93 -13.23 1.79
C THR A 97 -7.83 -13.47 0.78
N PHE A 98 -6.65 -13.79 1.29
CA PHE A 98 -5.60 -14.44 0.52
C PHE A 98 -5.54 -15.91 0.91
N GLU A 99 -5.59 -16.82 -0.06
CA GLU A 99 -5.60 -18.26 0.14
C GLU A 99 -4.54 -18.95 -0.74
N GLY A 100 -4.07 -20.12 -0.32
CA GLY A 100 -3.07 -20.91 -1.03
C GLY A 100 -1.63 -20.62 -0.59
N GLY A 101 -0.66 -21.18 -1.32
CA GLY A 101 0.74 -21.13 -0.94
C GLY A 101 1.00 -21.84 0.40
N LEU A 102 1.65 -21.14 1.32
CA LEU A 102 1.96 -21.59 2.68
C LEU A 102 1.01 -20.99 3.74
N LEU A 103 -0.04 -20.29 3.31
CA LEU A 103 -1.03 -19.73 4.22
C LEU A 103 -1.84 -20.83 4.91
N PRO A 104 -2.45 -20.56 6.09
CA PRO A 104 -3.36 -21.48 6.74
C PRO A 104 -4.48 -21.98 5.81
N GLN A 105 -5.12 -23.11 6.13
CA GLN A 105 -6.15 -23.72 5.27
C GLN A 105 -7.30 -22.77 4.90
N ASN A 106 -7.67 -21.85 5.80
CA ASN A 106 -8.71 -20.84 5.56
C ASN A 106 -8.16 -19.51 5.04
N GLY A 107 -6.89 -19.49 4.62
CA GLY A 107 -6.19 -18.29 4.21
C GLY A 107 -5.88 -17.33 5.36
N ILE A 108 -5.54 -16.10 4.97
CA ILE A 108 -5.40 -14.95 5.85
C ILE A 108 -6.39 -13.87 5.42
N ALA A 109 -7.05 -13.28 6.41
CA ALA A 109 -8.14 -12.34 6.19
C ALA A 109 -7.73 -10.90 6.46
N VAL A 110 -8.05 -10.03 5.50
CA VAL A 110 -8.10 -8.58 5.69
C VAL A 110 -9.52 -8.21 6.10
N VAL A 111 -9.66 -7.69 7.31
CA VAL A 111 -10.95 -7.28 7.87
C VAL A 111 -11.01 -5.75 7.89
N ALA A 112 -12.08 -5.21 7.32
CA ALA A 112 -12.31 -3.78 7.35
C ALA A 112 -12.36 -3.22 8.78
N ASN A 113 -11.85 -2.00 8.95
CA ASN A 113 -11.90 -1.22 10.20
C ASN A 113 -11.16 -1.84 11.39
N ARG A 114 -10.35 -2.88 11.18
CA ARG A 114 -9.45 -3.35 12.23
C ARG A 114 -8.30 -2.36 12.40
N SER A 115 -8.07 -1.98 13.66
CA SER A 115 -6.97 -1.07 14.02
C SER A 115 -5.58 -1.70 13.88
N GLU A 116 -5.50 -3.03 13.89
CA GLU A 116 -4.25 -3.78 13.85
C GLU A 116 -4.05 -4.45 12.49
N GLU A 117 -2.85 -4.30 11.96
CA GLU A 117 -2.39 -5.09 10.81
C GLU A 117 -2.30 -6.57 11.22
N LEU A 118 -2.85 -7.45 10.40
CA LEU A 118 -2.79 -8.87 10.68
C LEU A 118 -1.43 -9.39 10.21
N THR A 119 -0.63 -9.85 11.17
CA THR A 119 0.71 -10.41 10.95
C THR A 119 0.74 -11.89 11.35
N LEU A 120 1.41 -12.69 10.54
CA LEU A 120 1.73 -14.09 10.81
C LEU A 120 3.25 -14.25 10.92
N ASP A 121 3.70 -15.02 11.91
CA ASP A 121 5.12 -15.38 12.05
C ASP A 121 5.51 -16.57 11.16
N ALA A 122 5.15 -16.49 9.88
CA ALA A 122 5.45 -17.48 8.87
C ALA A 122 5.43 -16.84 7.48
N PRO A 123 6.16 -17.39 6.49
CA PRO A 123 6.04 -16.98 5.11
C PRO A 123 4.70 -17.41 4.49
N ALA A 124 4.12 -16.58 3.62
CA ALA A 124 2.96 -16.92 2.81
C ALA A 124 3.30 -17.70 1.52
N TRP A 125 4.53 -17.56 1.01
CA TRP A 125 5.07 -18.36 -0.10
C TRP A 125 6.60 -18.50 0.05
N ASP A 126 7.16 -19.51 -0.61
CA ASP A 126 8.59 -19.83 -0.62
C ASP A 126 9.27 -19.43 -1.93
N VAL A 127 8.57 -19.56 -3.07
CA VAL A 127 9.08 -19.30 -4.41
C VAL A 127 8.18 -18.33 -5.17
N GLY A 128 8.79 -17.45 -5.97
CA GLY A 128 8.08 -16.59 -6.92
C GLY A 128 7.29 -17.38 -7.95
N GLY A 129 6.28 -16.76 -8.55
CA GLY A 129 5.44 -17.43 -9.54
C GLY A 129 4.35 -18.33 -8.94
N THR A 130 4.41 -18.62 -7.63
CA THR A 130 3.34 -19.26 -6.88
C THR A 130 2.03 -18.47 -7.02
N ALA A 131 0.92 -19.18 -7.14
CA ALA A 131 -0.39 -18.57 -7.23
C ALA A 131 -1.06 -18.53 -5.86
N LEU A 132 -1.48 -17.34 -5.44
CA LEU A 132 -2.46 -17.15 -4.39
C LEU A 132 -3.82 -16.88 -5.00
N THR A 133 -4.88 -17.21 -4.26
CA THR A 133 -6.25 -16.81 -4.58
C THR A 133 -6.61 -15.61 -3.73
N PHE A 134 -7.11 -14.56 -4.37
CA PHE A 134 -7.65 -13.37 -3.73
C PHE A 134 -9.15 -13.28 -3.96
N GLN A 135 -9.91 -12.93 -2.94
CA GLN A 135 -11.33 -12.61 -3.04
C GLN A 135 -11.67 -11.51 -2.04
N ALA A 136 -12.68 -10.69 -2.34
CA ALA A 136 -13.11 -9.62 -1.45
C ALA A 136 -14.62 -9.41 -1.53
N ARG A 137 -15.26 -9.13 -0.40
CA ARG A 137 -16.70 -8.87 -0.33
C ARG A 137 -17.05 -7.88 0.76
N GLY A 138 -18.19 -7.21 0.60
CA GLY A 138 -18.77 -6.33 1.63
C GLY A 138 -18.03 -5.03 1.90
N PHE A 139 -16.89 -4.79 1.24
CA PHE A 139 -16.32 -3.44 1.14
C PHE A 139 -17.29 -2.53 0.37
N ALA A 140 -17.08 -1.20 0.39
CA ALA A 140 -17.88 -0.24 -0.36
C ALA A 140 -17.73 -0.35 -1.91
N MET A 141 -17.39 -1.53 -2.42
CA MET A 141 -17.16 -1.90 -3.81
C MET A 141 -17.92 -3.21 -4.13
N PRO A 142 -18.14 -3.56 -5.41
CA PRO A 142 -18.70 -4.86 -5.76
C PRO A 142 -17.86 -6.03 -5.23
N ASP A 143 -18.51 -7.17 -5.01
CA ASP A 143 -17.82 -8.40 -4.64
C ASP A 143 -16.83 -8.80 -5.74
N ILE A 144 -15.60 -9.11 -5.31
CA ILE A 144 -14.54 -9.61 -6.16
C ILE A 144 -14.50 -11.13 -6.01
N PRO A 145 -14.83 -11.89 -7.07
CA PRO A 145 -14.78 -13.35 -7.02
C PRO A 145 -13.35 -13.85 -6.87
N PRO A 146 -13.15 -15.13 -6.51
CA PRO A 146 -11.83 -15.76 -6.45
C PRO A 146 -11.00 -15.48 -7.71
N THR A 147 -9.91 -14.75 -7.52
CA THR A 147 -9.04 -14.26 -8.59
C THR A 147 -7.60 -14.67 -8.31
N ARG A 148 -6.89 -15.10 -9.34
CA ARG A 148 -5.52 -15.59 -9.23
C ARG A 148 -4.50 -14.44 -9.18
N LEU A 149 -3.73 -14.37 -8.10
CA LEU A 149 -2.57 -13.49 -7.92
C LEU A 149 -1.27 -14.30 -8.06
N VAL A 150 -0.38 -13.90 -8.97
CA VAL A 150 0.96 -14.49 -9.07
C VAL A 150 1.92 -13.66 -8.21
N VAL A 151 2.56 -14.29 -7.23
CA VAL A 151 3.43 -13.62 -6.26
C VAL A 151 4.83 -13.33 -6.83
N PRO A 152 5.51 -12.28 -6.34
CA PRO A 152 6.87 -11.97 -6.76
C PRO A 152 7.87 -13.00 -6.22
N SER A 153 9.05 -13.06 -6.86
CA SER A 153 10.20 -13.79 -6.35
C SER A 153 10.60 -13.35 -4.96
N THR A 154 10.96 -14.34 -4.14
CA THR A 154 11.47 -14.20 -2.79
C THR A 154 12.96 -13.85 -2.76
N THR A 155 13.62 -13.79 -3.92
CA THR A 155 15.05 -13.49 -4.02
C THR A 155 15.34 -12.33 -4.99
N LEU A 156 16.19 -11.42 -4.54
CA LEU A 156 16.78 -10.34 -5.33
C LEU A 156 18.19 -10.06 -4.81
N ALA A 157 19.19 -10.24 -5.67
CA ALA A 157 20.59 -10.00 -5.30
C ALA A 157 20.91 -8.51 -5.45
N ILE A 158 20.73 -7.74 -4.39
CA ILE A 158 21.00 -6.29 -4.38
C ILE A 158 22.52 -6.04 -4.29
N SER A 159 23.06 -5.32 -5.26
CA SER A 159 24.48 -4.96 -5.35
C SER A 159 24.77 -3.50 -4.98
N GLN A 160 23.77 -2.61 -5.09
CA GLN A 160 23.85 -1.24 -4.59
C GLN A 160 22.57 -0.87 -3.80
N PRO A 161 22.69 -0.17 -2.65
CA PRO A 161 23.95 0.28 -2.03
C PRO A 161 24.85 -0.88 -1.56
N ALA A 162 26.18 -0.75 -1.69
CA ALA A 162 27.11 -1.82 -1.29
C ALA A 162 27.30 -1.92 0.23
N GLU A 163 27.05 -0.82 0.93
CA GLU A 163 27.14 -0.73 2.39
C GLU A 163 26.10 -1.64 3.05
N THR A 164 26.44 -2.22 4.21
CA THR A 164 25.55 -3.09 4.99
C THR A 164 25.03 -2.46 6.30
N GLY A 165 25.54 -1.27 6.65
CA GLY A 165 25.20 -0.51 7.86
C GLY A 165 24.29 0.70 7.59
N GLU A 166 24.44 1.79 8.33
CA GLU A 166 23.73 3.04 8.00
C GLU A 166 24.28 3.63 6.69
N ILE A 167 23.39 3.85 5.73
CA ILE A 167 23.74 4.46 4.44
C ILE A 167 23.79 5.97 4.60
N LYS A 168 24.91 6.58 4.21
CA LYS A 168 24.98 8.03 4.06
C LYS A 168 24.53 8.43 2.67
N VAL A 169 23.33 8.98 2.56
CA VAL A 169 22.80 9.46 1.29
C VAL A 169 23.25 10.90 1.09
N GLN A 170 24.13 11.12 0.12
CA GLN A 170 24.57 12.45 -0.27
C GLN A 170 23.50 13.12 -1.15
N PRO A 171 23.20 14.41 -1.00
CA PRO A 171 22.17 15.11 -1.77
C PRO A 171 22.51 15.39 -3.25
N THR A 172 23.69 14.96 -3.72
CA THR A 172 24.29 15.43 -4.99
C THR A 172 24.54 14.40 -6.09
N PRO A 173 24.56 13.08 -5.87
CA PRO A 173 24.20 12.13 -6.91
C PRO A 173 22.82 11.50 -6.63
N GLU A 174 22.13 11.11 -7.71
CA GLU A 174 20.95 10.25 -7.60
C GLU A 174 21.33 9.03 -6.76
N LEU A 175 20.58 8.71 -5.71
CA LEU A 175 20.82 7.51 -4.93
C LEU A 175 20.53 6.31 -5.84
N GLU A 176 21.60 5.67 -6.31
CA GLU A 176 21.56 4.53 -7.20
C GLU A 176 21.24 3.25 -6.44
N ILE A 177 20.47 2.40 -7.10
CA ILE A 177 20.07 1.09 -6.62
C ILE A 177 20.35 0.11 -7.75
N ALA A 178 21.05 -0.96 -7.45
CA ALA A 178 21.41 -1.95 -8.44
C ALA A 178 21.20 -3.35 -7.90
N TRP A 179 20.84 -4.26 -8.77
CA TRP A 179 20.59 -5.65 -8.45
C TRP A 179 20.89 -6.55 -9.64
N THR A 180 21.21 -7.81 -9.34
CA THR A 180 21.33 -8.84 -10.36
C THR A 180 20.01 -9.57 -10.47
N ASP A 181 19.46 -9.61 -11.68
CA ASP A 181 18.30 -10.43 -11.96
C ASP A 181 18.73 -11.89 -12.14
N ALA A 182 18.54 -12.69 -11.09
CA ALA A 182 18.81 -14.12 -11.13
C ALA A 182 17.74 -14.91 -11.92
N ASP A 183 16.56 -14.32 -12.20
CA ASP A 183 15.44 -15.04 -12.81
C ASP A 183 14.55 -14.13 -13.68
N ALA A 184 15.00 -13.88 -14.90
CA ALA A 184 14.38 -12.98 -15.89
C ALA A 184 13.02 -13.45 -16.44
N LYS A 185 12.41 -14.50 -15.85
CA LYS A 185 11.19 -15.15 -16.38
C LYS A 185 9.90 -14.41 -16.01
N HIS A 186 9.98 -13.36 -15.19
CA HIS A 186 8.82 -12.75 -14.56
C HIS A 186 8.83 -11.22 -14.72
N SER A 187 7.71 -10.65 -15.18
CA SER A 187 7.46 -9.20 -15.26
C SER A 187 7.23 -8.57 -13.89
N GLU A 188 8.21 -8.71 -13.01
CA GLU A 188 8.23 -8.14 -11.67
C GLU A 188 8.79 -6.73 -11.68
N ASN A 189 8.35 -5.94 -10.71
CA ASN A 189 8.96 -4.67 -10.40
C ASN A 189 9.86 -4.81 -9.16
N VAL A 190 10.87 -3.96 -9.10
CA VAL A 190 11.63 -3.66 -7.89
C VAL A 190 11.12 -2.33 -7.36
N VAL A 191 10.80 -2.30 -6.08
CA VAL A 191 10.36 -1.11 -5.36
C VAL A 191 11.47 -0.70 -4.43
N ALA A 192 11.87 0.55 -4.50
CA ALA A 192 12.74 1.14 -3.50
C ALA A 192 12.02 2.28 -2.79
N ALA A 193 12.10 2.31 -1.47
CA ALA A 193 11.50 3.37 -0.68
C ALA A 193 12.46 3.91 0.38
N LEU A 194 12.50 5.23 0.53
CA LEU A 194 13.08 5.92 1.68
C LEU A 194 11.91 6.35 2.57
N GLN A 195 11.87 5.87 3.81
CA GLN A 195 10.88 6.31 4.79
C GLN A 195 11.59 6.95 5.96
N THR A 196 11.24 8.20 6.31
CA THR A 196 11.85 8.87 7.46
C THR A 196 11.33 8.30 8.78
N THR A 197 12.16 8.42 9.82
CA THR A 197 11.80 8.13 11.21
C THR A 197 11.87 9.42 12.03
N PRO A 198 10.77 10.20 12.12
CA PRO A 198 10.76 11.45 12.88
C PRO A 198 11.06 11.21 14.37
N ALA A 199 11.85 12.10 14.97
CA ALA A 199 12.22 12.00 16.38
C ALA A 199 11.03 12.20 17.34
N ASP A 200 9.98 12.91 16.88
CA ASP A 200 8.77 13.20 17.65
C ASP A 200 7.73 12.06 17.60
N GLY A 201 8.03 10.97 16.90
CA GLY A 201 7.13 9.83 16.73
C GLY A 201 5.93 10.09 15.81
N SER A 202 5.88 11.25 15.13
CA SER A 202 4.91 11.49 14.06
C SER A 202 5.16 10.57 12.88
N ARG A 203 4.14 10.36 12.05
CA ARG A 203 4.36 9.68 10.78
C ARG A 203 5.27 10.51 9.86
N GLY A 204 6.24 9.81 9.29
CA GLY A 204 7.31 10.39 8.49
C GLY A 204 6.92 10.85 7.09
N VAL A 205 7.92 10.95 6.22
CA VAL A 205 7.79 11.15 4.79
C VAL A 205 8.25 9.88 4.11
N GLU A 206 7.55 9.48 3.06
CA GLU A 206 7.99 8.39 2.20
C GLU A 206 8.32 8.93 0.81
N LEU A 207 9.46 8.51 0.27
CA LEU A 207 9.79 8.58 -1.15
C LEU A 207 9.82 7.15 -1.67
N ARG A 208 9.07 6.85 -2.72
CA ARG A 208 9.03 5.53 -3.34
C ARG A 208 9.25 5.59 -4.84
N CYS A 209 10.02 4.65 -5.37
CA CYS A 209 10.25 4.45 -6.79
C CYS A 209 10.05 2.98 -7.21
N PHE A 210 9.62 2.79 -8.45
CA PHE A 210 9.38 1.50 -9.08
C PHE A 210 10.21 1.38 -10.34
N PHE A 211 10.87 0.23 -10.46
CA PHE A 211 11.75 -0.09 -11.56
C PHE A 211 11.38 -1.45 -12.11
N GLU A 212 11.51 -1.64 -13.42
CA GLU A 212 11.39 -2.98 -13.98
C GLU A 212 12.54 -3.85 -13.44
N ARG A 213 12.25 -5.06 -12.94
CA ARG A 213 13.29 -5.96 -12.41
C ARG A 213 14.40 -6.23 -13.44
N ARG A 214 14.05 -6.39 -14.71
CA ARG A 214 15.02 -6.60 -15.80
C ARG A 214 15.98 -5.44 -16.05
N ALA A 215 15.69 -4.24 -15.53
CA ALA A 215 16.58 -3.09 -15.69
C ALA A 215 17.91 -3.30 -14.96
N GLY A 216 17.93 -4.12 -13.90
CA GLY A 216 19.11 -4.40 -13.06
C GLY A 216 19.60 -3.19 -12.26
N LYS A 217 18.96 -2.02 -12.45
CA LYS A 217 19.27 -0.78 -11.76
C LYS A 217 18.11 0.20 -11.81
N GLY A 218 18.13 1.14 -10.88
CA GLY A 218 17.25 2.29 -10.78
C GLY A 218 17.94 3.38 -9.99
N SER A 219 17.37 4.58 -10.01
CA SER A 219 17.86 5.69 -9.20
C SER A 219 16.69 6.52 -8.71
N PHE A 220 16.86 7.15 -7.55
CA PHE A 220 15.93 8.16 -7.08
C PHE A 220 16.21 9.48 -7.82
N PRO A 221 15.28 9.98 -8.65
CA PRO A 221 15.52 11.21 -9.41
C PRO A 221 15.72 12.39 -8.47
N LYS A 222 16.72 13.23 -8.73
CA LYS A 222 17.06 14.38 -7.86
C LYS A 222 15.84 15.24 -7.52
N VAL A 223 14.99 15.55 -8.50
CA VAL A 223 13.78 16.37 -8.30
C VAL A 223 12.84 15.78 -7.24
N ILE A 224 12.74 14.44 -7.18
CA ILE A 224 11.90 13.75 -6.20
C ILE A 224 12.61 13.68 -4.84
N VAL A 225 13.93 13.48 -4.80
CA VAL A 225 14.74 13.56 -3.57
C VAL A 225 14.66 14.94 -2.93
N ASP A 226 14.81 16.01 -3.72
CA ASP A 226 14.68 17.39 -3.25
C ASP A 226 13.28 17.65 -2.68
N ARG A 227 12.23 17.10 -3.30
CA ARG A 227 10.86 17.15 -2.78
C ARG A 227 10.71 16.39 -1.46
N PHE A 228 11.28 15.20 -1.35
CA PHE A 228 11.28 14.42 -0.12
C PHE A 228 11.95 15.16 1.03
N LEU A 229 13.14 15.73 0.80
CA LEU A 229 13.86 16.56 1.77
C LEU A 229 13.04 17.77 2.20
N SER A 230 12.40 18.45 1.24
CA SER A 230 11.51 19.58 1.53
C SER A 230 10.32 19.19 2.42
N LEU A 231 9.75 17.99 2.22
CA LEU A 231 8.67 17.46 3.05
C LEU A 231 9.13 17.00 4.44
N ALA A 232 10.34 16.45 4.53
CA ALA A 232 10.92 15.91 5.76
C ALA A 232 11.27 17.01 6.78
N GLY A 233 11.52 18.22 6.29
CA GLY A 233 11.85 19.38 7.11
C GLY A 233 13.35 19.71 7.09
N ASP A 234 13.76 20.56 8.00
CA ASP A 234 15.15 21.03 8.08
C ASP A 234 15.99 20.12 8.98
N GLY A 235 17.29 20.04 8.68
CA GLY A 235 18.27 19.26 9.44
C GLY A 235 18.59 17.89 8.84
N GLU A 236 19.23 17.06 9.66
CA GLU A 236 19.61 15.68 9.33
C GLU A 236 18.36 14.80 9.23
N VAL A 237 18.15 14.16 8.08
CA VAL A 237 17.01 13.28 7.83
C VAL A 237 17.45 11.83 8.02
N LYS A 238 16.82 11.13 8.96
CA LYS A 238 17.06 9.70 9.23
C LYS A 238 15.86 8.86 8.87
N GLY A 239 16.11 7.60 8.52
CA GLY A 239 15.04 6.68 8.19
C GLY A 239 15.51 5.30 7.78
N THR A 240 14.67 4.61 7.02
CA THR A 240 14.92 3.29 6.47
C THR A 240 14.80 3.31 4.95
N LEU A 241 15.82 2.77 4.28
CA LEU A 241 15.77 2.37 2.88
C LEU A 241 15.24 0.93 2.84
N SER A 242 14.14 0.71 2.13
CA SER A 242 13.64 -0.62 1.82
C SER A 242 13.75 -0.90 0.32
N ILE A 243 14.17 -2.11 -0.03
CA ILE A 243 14.17 -2.62 -1.41
C ILE A 243 13.37 -3.91 -1.42
N SER A 244 12.34 -3.97 -2.28
CA SER A 244 11.39 -5.06 -2.34
C SER A 244 11.14 -5.53 -3.76
N THR A 245 10.83 -6.82 -3.94
CA THR A 245 10.21 -7.32 -5.18
C THR A 245 8.71 -7.11 -5.10
N HIS A 246 8.08 -6.84 -6.24
CA HIS A 246 6.67 -6.42 -6.31
C HIS A 246 5.93 -7.02 -7.51
N ARG A 247 4.72 -7.47 -7.24
CA ARG A 247 3.69 -7.82 -8.23
C ARG A 247 2.40 -7.12 -7.89
N GLN A 248 1.68 -6.76 -8.95
CA GLN A 248 0.36 -6.17 -8.85
C GLN A 248 -0.56 -6.81 -9.88
N LEU A 249 -1.77 -7.12 -9.44
CA LEU A 249 -2.91 -7.42 -10.27
C LEU A 249 -3.87 -6.23 -10.19
N THR A 250 -4.36 -5.77 -11.33
CA THR A 250 -5.41 -4.75 -11.41
C THR A 250 -6.71 -5.41 -11.86
N ILE A 251 -7.76 -5.28 -11.06
CA ILE A 251 -9.11 -5.77 -11.35
C ILE A 251 -10.00 -4.55 -11.58
N HIS A 252 -10.70 -4.54 -12.72
CA HIS A 252 -11.71 -3.54 -13.02
C HIS A 252 -13.08 -4.14 -12.64
N ALA A 253 -13.78 -3.48 -11.73
CA ALA A 253 -15.08 -3.92 -11.23
C ALA A 253 -16.18 -2.92 -11.58
N ASP A 254 -17.43 -3.38 -11.50
CA ASP A 254 -18.61 -2.58 -11.81
C ASP A 254 -18.67 -1.29 -10.99
N GLY A 255 -19.37 -0.28 -11.51
CA GLY A 255 -19.45 1.03 -10.87
C GLY A 255 -18.17 1.88 -10.99
N GLY A 256 -17.22 1.49 -11.84
CA GLY A 256 -15.99 2.25 -12.07
C GLY A 256 -14.92 2.00 -11.00
N TRP A 257 -14.97 0.85 -10.34
CA TRP A 257 -13.99 0.47 -9.33
C TRP A 257 -12.72 -0.09 -9.98
N LYS A 258 -11.57 0.31 -9.42
CA LYS A 258 -10.27 -0.32 -9.66
C LYS A 258 -9.75 -0.90 -8.35
N VAL A 259 -9.55 -2.20 -8.36
CA VAL A 259 -9.02 -2.95 -7.22
C VAL A 259 -7.61 -3.40 -7.56
N TYR A 260 -6.65 -2.95 -6.76
CA TYR A 260 -5.26 -3.36 -6.83
C TYR A 260 -5.02 -4.48 -5.83
N VAL A 261 -4.49 -5.61 -6.28
CA VAL A 261 -4.07 -6.71 -5.41
C VAL A 261 -2.57 -6.83 -5.53
N VAL A 262 -1.86 -6.57 -4.44
CA VAL A 262 -0.41 -6.37 -4.41
C VAL A 262 0.24 -7.46 -3.57
N ALA A 263 1.34 -8.02 -4.08
CA ALA A 263 2.22 -8.88 -3.32
C ALA A 263 3.64 -8.31 -3.31
N THR A 264 4.25 -8.23 -2.14
CA THR A 264 5.63 -7.73 -1.97
C THR A 264 6.49 -8.65 -1.11
N VAL A 265 7.80 -8.67 -1.38
CA VAL A 265 8.80 -9.29 -0.49
C VAL A 265 9.90 -8.27 -0.22
N ALA A 266 10.11 -7.91 1.03
CA ALA A 266 11.24 -7.10 1.46
C ALA A 266 12.54 -7.90 1.32
N GLN A 267 13.45 -7.40 0.48
CA GLN A 267 14.73 -8.02 0.16
C GLN A 267 15.86 -7.42 0.99
N ARG A 268 15.73 -6.13 1.31
CA ARG A 268 16.65 -5.39 2.17
C ARG A 268 15.91 -4.28 2.88
N GLU A 269 16.21 -4.12 4.16
CA GLU A 269 15.88 -2.94 4.95
C GLU A 269 17.15 -2.46 5.63
N GLN A 270 17.45 -1.17 5.52
CA GLN A 270 18.71 -0.62 5.95
C GLN A 270 18.51 0.82 6.44
N PRO A 271 19.08 1.20 7.60
CA PRO A 271 18.99 2.58 8.05
C PRO A 271 19.71 3.52 7.08
N PHE A 272 19.22 4.74 6.96
CA PHE A 272 19.91 5.81 6.23
C PHE A 272 19.94 7.10 7.03
N VAL A 273 20.94 7.91 6.70
CA VAL A 273 21.05 9.31 7.10
C VAL A 273 21.34 10.16 5.87
N MET A 274 20.66 11.31 5.76
CA MET A 274 20.81 12.24 4.66
C MET A 274 20.99 13.64 5.24
N ASP A 275 22.12 14.26 4.90
CA ASP A 275 22.39 15.66 5.20
C ASP A 275 21.72 16.53 4.13
N ARG A 276 21.10 17.63 4.56
CA ARG A 276 20.45 18.61 3.67
C ARG A 276 21.43 19.67 3.18
#